data_AF-A0A1B7ZCQ6-F1
#
_entry.id   AF-A0A1B7ZCQ6-F1
#
_cell.length_a   1.000
_cell.length_b   1.000
_cell.length_c   1.000
_cell.angle_alpha   90.00
_cell.angle_beta   90.00
_cell.angle_gamma   90.00
#
_symmetry.space_group_name_H-M   'P 1'
#
loop_
_entity.id
_entity.type
_entity.pdbx_description
1 polymer ?
#
loop_
_entity_poly.entity_id
_entity_poly.type
_entity_poly.pdbx_seq_one_letter_code
_entity_poly.pdbx_strand_id
1 'polypeptide(L)'
;MYTIIDIETTGNGIKGNRITEISIFKYDGHDVVDEFTSLVNPECEIPAFITGLTGIDNDMVRNAPLLEEIIPEIVAITLDTIFVAHSVNFDYNVIKNEFKLLGHDFSRTKLCTVRLSRKLLPGYNSYSLGKLTTALGIPLTDRHRARGDAHATVLLFHKLLRAENAESVFKQFLHAKSQEATLPPGLPKEEYKKLPTTAGVYYFKDRKGKIIYVGKAKNIKKRVLGHFYDKKTKEISLCAETTSLDYEETGNELIALLKESAEIKHHYPKYNSAQKRTIQQYGIFSYVDRNGIIHLAFNKLKLTPNPVAICYSPTEARQYLETMCDAFELCPKYCHLQENVTTCSHYKIRQCIGVCSDLAYVKEYNERVTNALRDAKEVQSTLVIKTSGRTTDEHAFVMIKENNYSGYGFVPTENTIEHIEDLELFIIPQKNTLETQRIVESYLRKNPNSLFYVT
;
A
#
# COMPACT_ATOMS: atom_id res chain seq x y z
N MET A 1 -18.95 32.11 -6.54
CA MET A 1 -19.61 31.82 -5.24
C MET A 1 -18.74 30.87 -4.43
N TYR A 2 -18.57 31.17 -3.15
CA TYR A 2 -17.76 30.41 -2.21
C TYR A 2 -18.59 30.02 -0.99
N THR A 3 -18.28 28.89 -0.37
CA THR A 3 -18.75 28.55 0.97
C THR A 3 -17.55 28.41 1.89
N ILE A 4 -17.46 29.27 2.90
CA ILE A 4 -16.42 29.22 3.92
C ILE A 4 -16.96 28.38 5.06
N ILE A 5 -16.29 27.26 5.33
CA ILE A 5 -16.80 26.22 6.22
C ILE A 5 -15.75 25.92 7.29
N ASP A 6 -16.23 25.75 8.52
CA ASP A 6 -15.46 25.27 9.65
C ASP A 6 -16.32 24.30 10.47
N ILE A 7 -15.69 23.31 11.09
CA ILE A 7 -16.37 22.31 11.92
C ILE A 7 -15.62 22.08 13.23
N GLU A 8 -16.37 21.82 14.28
CA GLU A 8 -15.84 21.20 15.49
C GLU A 8 -16.18 19.71 15.49
N THR A 9 -15.30 18.89 16.07
CA THR A 9 -15.46 17.43 16.02
C THR A 9 -15.07 16.77 17.34
N THR A 10 -15.43 15.50 17.50
CA THR A 10 -15.10 14.70 18.69
C THR A 10 -13.61 14.31 18.83
N GLY A 11 -12.72 14.81 17.96
CA GLY A 11 -11.29 14.49 18.01
C GLY A 11 -10.41 15.30 17.04
N ASN A 12 -9.12 15.02 16.99
CA ASN A 12 -8.17 15.70 16.07
C ASN A 12 -7.69 14.82 14.90
N GLY A 13 -8.29 13.64 14.70
CA GLY A 13 -7.90 12.64 13.69
C GLY A 13 -8.73 12.68 12.41
N ILE A 14 -8.30 11.98 11.36
CA ILE A 14 -9.07 11.87 10.09
C ILE A 14 -10.06 10.69 10.12
N LYS A 15 -9.90 9.75 11.06
CA LYS A 15 -10.72 8.55 11.19
C LYS A 15 -11.42 8.53 12.54
N GLY A 16 -12.71 8.21 12.54
CA GLY A 16 -13.52 8.05 13.76
C GLY A 16 -13.99 9.36 14.40
N ASN A 17 -13.69 10.52 13.81
CA ASN A 17 -14.23 11.80 14.25
C ASN A 17 -15.69 11.95 13.81
N ARG A 18 -16.53 12.47 14.70
CA ARG A 18 -17.91 12.87 14.43
C ARG A 18 -18.06 14.39 14.54
N ILE A 19 -18.93 15.00 13.74
CA ILE A 19 -19.17 16.45 13.77
C ILE A 19 -19.98 16.82 15.03
N THR A 20 -19.56 17.86 15.75
CA THR A 20 -20.27 18.41 16.93
C THR A 20 -20.82 19.81 16.70
N GLU A 21 -20.23 20.55 15.75
CA GLU A 21 -20.71 21.85 15.28
C GLU A 21 -20.27 22.04 13.83
N ILE A 22 -21.11 22.69 13.02
CA ILE A 22 -20.78 23.09 11.66
C ILE A 22 -21.23 24.53 11.45
N SER A 23 -20.37 25.33 10.80
CA SER A 23 -20.71 26.68 10.35
C SER A 23 -20.32 26.89 8.90
N ILE A 24 -21.21 27.48 8.12
CA ILE A 24 -21.11 27.68 6.68
C ILE A 24 -21.52 29.11 6.35
N PHE A 25 -20.59 29.89 5.81
CA PHE A 25 -20.85 31.22 5.28
C PHE A 25 -20.83 31.17 3.75
N LYS A 26 -21.93 31.51 3.10
CA LYS A 26 -21.99 31.67 1.64
C LYS A 26 -21.55 33.08 1.29
N TYR A 27 -20.54 33.17 0.44
CA TYR A 27 -19.82 34.40 0.18
C TYR A 27 -19.64 34.61 -1.32
N ASP A 28 -20.05 35.76 -1.83
CA ASP A 28 -20.05 36.04 -3.27
C ASP A 28 -18.70 36.55 -3.81
N GLY A 29 -17.80 36.97 -2.91
CA GLY A 29 -16.52 37.63 -3.24
C GLY A 29 -16.38 39.01 -2.59
N HIS A 30 -17.52 39.59 -2.21
CA HIS A 30 -17.66 40.89 -1.57
C HIS A 30 -18.32 40.76 -0.20
N ASP A 31 -19.49 40.13 -0.14
CA ASP A 31 -20.36 40.07 1.03
C ASP A 31 -20.79 38.63 1.36
N VAL A 32 -21.14 38.40 2.62
CA VAL A 32 -21.83 37.18 3.05
C VAL A 32 -23.28 37.30 2.62
N VAL A 33 -23.73 36.36 1.79
CA VAL A 33 -25.09 36.36 1.22
C VAL A 33 -26.02 35.34 1.89
N ASP A 34 -25.46 34.40 2.65
CA ASP A 34 -26.19 33.40 3.41
C ASP A 34 -25.31 32.81 4.53
N GLU A 35 -25.91 32.32 5.60
CA GLU A 35 -25.21 31.68 6.73
C GLU A 35 -26.02 30.50 7.28
N PHE A 36 -25.35 29.39 7.54
CA PHE A 36 -25.90 28.25 8.27
C PHE A 36 -24.94 27.84 9.39
N THR A 37 -25.43 27.77 10.63
CA THR A 37 -24.67 27.28 11.78
C THR A 37 -25.54 26.35 12.61
N SER A 38 -25.03 25.18 12.97
CA SER A 38 -25.74 24.23 13.84
C SER A 38 -24.77 23.46 14.73
N LEU A 39 -25.18 23.23 15.99
CA LEU A 39 -24.67 22.10 16.77
C LEU A 39 -25.16 20.80 16.11
N VAL A 40 -24.40 19.73 16.32
CA VAL A 40 -24.71 18.41 15.78
C VAL A 40 -24.57 17.38 16.89
N ASN A 41 -25.56 16.51 17.04
CA ASN A 41 -25.42 15.35 17.92
C ASN A 41 -24.51 14.31 17.24
N PRO A 42 -23.29 14.06 17.78
CA PRO A 42 -22.33 13.15 17.16
C PRO A 42 -22.64 11.66 17.38
N GLU A 43 -23.69 11.34 18.15
CA GLU A 43 -24.05 9.98 18.56
C GLU A 43 -22.91 9.22 19.26
N CYS A 44 -21.98 9.95 19.88
CA CYS A 44 -20.91 9.40 20.69
C CYS A 44 -20.47 10.41 21.76
N GLU A 45 -19.73 9.95 22.77
CA GLU A 45 -19.24 10.84 23.81
C GLU A 45 -18.15 11.78 23.28
N ILE A 46 -18.26 13.06 23.63
CA ILE A 46 -17.22 14.07 23.44
C ILE A 46 -16.18 13.93 24.55
N PRO A 47 -14.89 13.68 24.22
CA PRO A 47 -13.83 13.58 25.23
C PRO A 47 -13.62 14.92 25.96
N ALA A 48 -13.32 14.86 27.27
CA ALA A 48 -13.14 16.05 28.11
C ALA A 48 -12.10 17.06 27.58
N PHE A 49 -11.03 16.58 26.92
CA PHE A 49 -10.02 17.47 26.34
C PHE A 49 -10.54 18.25 25.12
N ILE A 50 -11.51 17.69 24.38
CA ILE A 50 -12.18 18.38 23.27
C ILE A 50 -13.15 19.40 23.83
N THR A 51 -13.95 19.05 24.84
CA THR A 51 -14.81 20.01 25.53
C THR A 51 -14.01 21.18 26.11
N GLY A 52 -12.83 20.92 26.68
CA GLY A 52 -11.93 21.99 27.16
C GLY A 52 -11.34 22.87 26.03
N LEU A 53 -11.31 22.37 24.79
CA LEU A 53 -10.82 23.11 23.63
C LEU A 53 -11.92 23.93 22.97
N THR A 54 -13.09 23.32 22.74
CA THR A 54 -14.18 23.90 21.93
C THR A 54 -15.28 24.52 22.78
N GLY A 55 -15.34 24.19 24.07
CA GLY A 55 -16.44 24.52 24.96
C GLY A 55 -17.72 23.73 24.69
N ILE A 56 -17.71 22.77 23.75
CA ILE A 56 -18.88 21.93 23.43
C ILE A 56 -18.84 20.67 24.31
N ASP A 57 -19.85 20.52 25.16
CA ASP A 57 -20.02 19.35 26.01
C ASP A 57 -21.14 18.43 25.52
N ASN A 58 -21.25 17.25 26.15
CA ASN A 58 -22.25 16.25 25.80
C ASN A 58 -23.69 16.74 26.04
N ASP A 59 -23.92 17.68 26.95
CA ASP A 59 -25.26 18.19 27.26
C ASP A 59 -25.74 19.19 26.20
N MET A 60 -24.82 20.01 25.66
CA MET A 60 -25.09 20.94 24.55
C MET A 60 -25.55 20.21 23.29
N VAL A 61 -24.92 19.08 22.96
CA VAL A 61 -25.21 18.35 21.71
C VAL A 61 -26.29 17.28 21.88
N ARG A 62 -26.71 16.96 23.10
CA ARG A 62 -27.67 15.87 23.38
C ARG A 62 -28.98 16.00 22.61
N ASN A 63 -29.50 17.22 22.53
CA ASN A 63 -30.76 17.55 21.86
C ASN A 63 -30.54 18.33 20.55
N ALA A 64 -29.29 18.45 20.10
CA ALA A 64 -28.97 19.02 18.79
C ALA A 64 -29.44 18.04 17.69
N PRO A 65 -29.71 18.54 16.47
CA PRO A 65 -30.08 17.66 15.37
C PRO A 65 -28.95 16.67 15.05
N LEU A 66 -29.33 15.49 14.58
CA LEU A 66 -28.43 14.55 13.94
C LEU A 66 -27.92 15.14 12.63
N LEU A 67 -26.75 14.69 12.19
CA LEU A 67 -26.20 15.17 10.91
C LEU A 67 -27.15 14.88 9.74
N GLU A 68 -27.79 13.71 9.71
CA GLU A 68 -28.74 13.32 8.65
C GLU A 68 -29.89 14.32 8.50
N GLU A 69 -30.35 14.90 9.61
CA GLU A 69 -31.47 15.86 9.63
C GLU A 69 -31.10 17.19 8.97
N ILE A 70 -29.82 17.58 8.99
CA ILE A 70 -29.32 18.86 8.46
C ILE A 70 -28.56 18.72 7.13
N ILE A 71 -28.46 17.51 6.57
CA ILE A 71 -27.86 17.29 5.25
C ILE A 71 -28.54 18.14 4.16
N PRO A 72 -29.89 18.25 4.08
CA PRO A 72 -30.56 19.04 3.05
C PRO A 72 -30.10 20.50 3.03
N GLU A 73 -29.96 21.13 4.19
CA GLU A 73 -29.51 22.51 4.37
C GLU A 73 -28.05 22.66 3.96
N ILE A 74 -27.16 21.76 4.40
CA ILE A 74 -25.75 21.75 4.03
C ILE A 74 -25.60 21.59 2.51
N VAL A 75 -26.38 20.69 1.88
CA VAL A 75 -26.34 20.49 0.43
C VAL A 75 -26.81 21.74 -0.30
N ALA A 76 -27.93 22.34 0.14
CA ALA A 76 -28.52 23.52 -0.48
C ALA A 76 -27.58 24.73 -0.44
N ILE A 77 -26.98 25.03 0.72
CA ILE A 77 -26.10 26.19 0.87
C ILE A 77 -24.76 26.00 0.12
N THR A 78 -24.28 24.76 0.01
CA THR A 78 -23.00 24.44 -0.65
C THR A 78 -23.09 24.12 -2.14
N LEU A 79 -24.30 23.98 -2.69
CA LEU A 79 -24.51 23.64 -4.10
C LEU A 79 -23.86 24.68 -5.03
N ASP A 80 -23.15 24.23 -6.06
CA ASP A 80 -22.44 25.06 -7.04
C ASP A 80 -21.49 26.13 -6.46
N THR A 81 -20.97 25.86 -5.25
CA THR A 81 -19.99 26.72 -4.59
C THR A 81 -18.61 26.05 -4.51
N ILE A 82 -17.58 26.88 -4.37
CA ILE A 82 -16.24 26.42 -4.02
C ILE A 82 -16.16 26.32 -2.49
N PHE A 83 -15.83 25.13 -1.98
CA PHE A 83 -15.59 24.86 -0.57
C PHE A 83 -14.28 25.50 -0.12
N VAL A 84 -14.32 26.38 0.87
CA VAL A 84 -13.16 27.11 1.40
C VAL A 84 -13.04 26.83 2.89
N ALA A 85 -11.85 26.45 3.36
CA ALA A 85 -11.61 26.31 4.80
C ALA A 85 -10.14 26.54 5.18
N HIS A 86 -9.90 26.83 6.47
CA HIS A 86 -8.57 27.07 7.00
C HIS A 86 -7.90 25.75 7.42
N SER A 87 -7.20 25.11 6.47
CA SER A 87 -6.76 23.71 6.51
C SER A 87 -7.78 22.71 5.94
N VAL A 88 -8.41 23.09 4.83
CA VAL A 88 -9.47 22.39 4.06
C VAL A 88 -9.46 20.86 3.98
N ASN A 89 -8.32 20.18 4.07
CA ASN A 89 -8.32 18.72 4.01
C ASN A 89 -8.88 18.08 5.28
N PHE A 90 -8.90 18.77 6.41
CA PHE A 90 -9.51 18.25 7.62
C PHE A 90 -11.03 18.28 7.48
N ASP A 91 -11.60 19.48 7.42
CA ASP A 91 -13.06 19.74 7.39
C ASP A 91 -13.75 18.99 6.26
N TYR A 92 -13.19 19.12 5.05
CA TYR A 92 -13.74 18.49 3.86
C TYR A 92 -13.79 16.96 3.97
N ASN A 93 -12.75 16.34 4.55
CA ASN A 93 -12.71 14.88 4.65
C ASN A 93 -13.63 14.36 5.76
N VAL A 94 -13.79 15.09 6.87
CA VAL A 94 -14.75 14.72 7.93
C VAL A 94 -16.17 14.78 7.36
N ILE A 95 -16.56 15.91 6.76
CA ILE A 95 -17.88 16.07 6.12
C ILE A 95 -18.10 14.99 5.07
N LYS A 96 -17.12 14.77 4.18
CA LYS A 96 -17.24 13.74 3.14
C LYS A 96 -17.38 12.33 3.71
N ASN A 97 -16.67 12.00 4.77
CA ASN A 97 -16.74 10.67 5.38
C ASN A 97 -18.09 10.47 6.07
N GLU A 98 -18.58 11.46 6.81
CA GLU A 98 -19.90 11.41 7.46
C GLU A 98 -21.04 11.30 6.45
N PHE A 99 -21.02 12.10 5.38
CA PHE A 99 -21.98 11.97 4.27
C PHE A 99 -21.95 10.56 3.69
N LYS A 100 -20.74 10.01 3.45
CA LYS A 100 -20.59 8.66 2.90
C LYS A 100 -21.13 7.57 3.84
N LEU A 101 -20.98 7.73 5.16
CA LEU A 101 -21.54 6.79 6.15
C LEU A 101 -23.07 6.77 6.09
N LEU A 102 -23.69 7.92 5.82
CA LEU A 102 -25.13 8.09 5.66
C LEU A 102 -25.63 7.79 4.23
N GLY A 103 -24.77 7.26 3.34
CA GLY A 103 -25.16 6.90 1.97
C GLY A 103 -25.27 8.09 1.00
N HIS A 104 -24.75 9.26 1.37
CA HIS A 104 -24.72 10.46 0.53
C HIS A 104 -23.34 10.72 -0.08
N ASP A 105 -23.32 11.25 -1.30
CA ASP A 105 -22.10 11.72 -1.95
C ASP A 105 -21.86 13.21 -1.66
N PHE A 106 -20.67 13.55 -1.18
CA PHE A 106 -20.22 14.93 -1.02
C PHE A 106 -18.99 15.23 -1.89
N SER A 107 -19.19 16.07 -2.91
CA SER A 107 -18.15 16.46 -3.85
C SER A 107 -18.24 17.96 -4.16
N ARG A 108 -17.21 18.73 -3.79
CA ARG A 108 -17.06 20.15 -4.10
C ARG A 108 -15.61 20.46 -4.50
N THR A 109 -15.43 21.44 -5.38
CA THR A 109 -14.12 22.05 -5.62
C THR A 109 -13.66 22.72 -4.34
N LYS A 110 -12.39 22.54 -3.96
CA LYS A 110 -11.88 22.98 -2.66
C LYS A 110 -10.73 23.98 -2.75
N LEU A 111 -10.71 24.94 -1.83
CA LEU A 111 -9.62 25.90 -1.63
C LEU A 111 -9.17 25.92 -0.16
N CYS A 112 -7.87 26.05 0.04
CA CYS A 112 -7.24 26.06 1.36
C CYS A 112 -6.69 27.46 1.64
N THR A 113 -7.25 28.17 2.62
CA THR A 113 -6.80 29.53 2.94
C THR A 113 -5.37 29.55 3.49
N VAL A 114 -4.90 28.48 4.14
CA VAL A 114 -3.49 28.33 4.54
C VAL A 114 -2.55 28.33 3.32
N ARG A 115 -2.89 27.57 2.28
CA ARG A 115 -2.05 27.48 1.06
C ARG A 115 -2.09 28.79 0.28
N LEU A 116 -3.26 29.42 0.17
CA LEU A 116 -3.43 30.73 -0.46
C LEU A 116 -2.63 31.79 0.30
N SER A 117 -2.74 31.83 1.63
CA SER A 117 -2.01 32.77 2.48
C SER A 117 -0.50 32.64 2.35
N ARG A 118 0.05 31.43 2.31
CA ARG A 118 1.50 31.23 2.08
C ARG A 118 1.98 31.78 0.74
N LYS A 119 1.12 31.74 -0.28
CA LYS A 119 1.47 32.17 -1.64
C LYS A 119 1.30 33.67 -1.82
N LEU A 120 0.20 34.23 -1.31
CA LEU A 120 -0.20 35.62 -1.49
C LEU A 120 0.39 36.55 -0.42
N LEU A 121 0.65 36.02 0.78
CA LEU A 121 1.15 36.76 1.93
C LEU A 121 2.37 36.02 2.52
N PRO A 122 3.50 35.92 1.80
CA PRO A 122 4.71 35.28 2.31
C PRO A 122 5.33 36.06 3.48
N GLY A 123 6.11 35.39 4.34
CA GLY A 123 6.91 36.04 5.38
C GLY A 123 6.36 35.99 6.81
N TYR A 124 5.20 35.37 7.04
CA TYR A 124 4.67 35.19 8.40
C TYR A 124 5.29 33.98 9.11
N ASN A 125 5.61 34.14 10.39
CA ASN A 125 6.18 33.08 11.24
C ASN A 125 5.22 31.88 11.44
N SER A 126 3.92 32.09 11.29
CA SER A 126 2.92 31.03 11.38
C SER A 126 1.68 31.36 10.55
N TYR A 127 1.11 30.32 9.97
CA TYR A 127 -0.12 30.37 9.17
C TYR A 127 -1.27 29.59 9.82
N SER A 128 -1.21 29.35 11.13
CA SER A 128 -2.39 28.92 11.90
C SER A 128 -3.37 30.08 12.01
N LEU A 129 -4.68 29.81 11.97
CA LEU A 129 -5.72 30.83 11.92
C LEU A 129 -5.48 31.95 12.92
N GLY A 130 -5.41 31.62 14.22
CA GLY A 130 -5.22 32.61 15.28
C GLY A 130 -3.97 33.48 15.17
N LYS A 131 -2.81 32.89 14.83
CA LYS A 131 -1.57 33.68 14.66
C LYS A 131 -1.61 34.57 13.43
N LEU A 132 -2.18 34.06 12.33
CA LEU A 132 -2.25 34.78 11.08
C LEU A 132 -3.27 35.92 11.15
N THR A 133 -4.45 35.67 11.71
CA THR A 133 -5.49 36.69 11.91
C THR A 133 -4.99 37.81 12.81
N THR A 134 -4.34 37.47 13.92
CA THR A 134 -3.68 38.44 14.81
C THR A 134 -2.68 39.31 14.05
N ALA A 135 -1.79 38.70 13.27
CA ALA A 135 -0.76 39.44 12.52
C ALA A 135 -1.34 40.33 11.40
N LEU A 136 -2.53 39.99 10.90
CA LEU A 136 -3.25 40.74 9.85
C LEU A 136 -4.28 41.74 10.40
N GLY A 137 -4.40 41.87 11.73
CA GLY A 137 -5.39 42.72 12.39
C GLY A 137 -6.83 42.27 12.14
N ILE A 138 -7.06 40.96 11.93
CA ILE A 138 -8.38 40.37 11.76
C ILE A 138 -8.91 39.97 13.15
N PRO A 139 -10.10 40.43 13.56
CA PRO A 139 -10.70 40.03 14.82
C PRO A 139 -11.02 38.53 14.82
N LEU A 140 -10.66 37.84 15.89
CA LEU A 140 -11.01 36.45 16.15
C LEU A 140 -11.81 36.38 17.45
N THR A 141 -13.13 36.40 17.33
CA THR A 141 -14.09 36.25 18.43
C THR A 141 -14.54 34.79 18.51
N ASP A 142 -14.80 34.28 19.72
CA ASP A 142 -15.25 32.91 19.96
C ASP A 142 -14.33 31.85 19.31
N ARG A 143 -13.02 31.99 19.55
CA ARG A 143 -12.02 31.05 19.06
C ARG A 143 -12.34 29.63 19.50
N HIS A 144 -12.17 28.65 18.60
CA HIS A 144 -12.54 27.25 18.82
C HIS A 144 -14.05 27.00 18.90
N ARG A 145 -14.83 27.90 18.30
CA ARG A 145 -16.20 27.65 17.86
C ARG A 145 -16.22 27.73 16.35
N ALA A 146 -16.95 26.82 15.70
CA ALA A 146 -16.97 26.72 14.25
C ALA A 146 -17.36 28.05 13.60
N ARG A 147 -18.36 28.74 14.16
CA ARG A 147 -18.81 30.04 13.65
C ARG A 147 -17.74 31.13 13.76
N GLY A 148 -17.04 31.20 14.90
CA GLY A 148 -16.00 32.20 15.14
C GLY A 148 -14.81 32.03 14.18
N ASP A 149 -14.37 30.78 14.02
CA ASP A 149 -13.24 30.43 13.15
C ASP A 149 -13.62 30.55 11.65
N ALA A 150 -14.84 30.17 11.27
CA ALA A 150 -15.36 30.38 9.91
C ALA A 150 -15.48 31.88 9.57
N HIS A 151 -16.00 32.71 10.47
CA HIS A 151 -16.11 34.15 10.25
C HIS A 151 -14.74 34.82 10.10
N ALA A 152 -13.78 34.49 10.97
CA ALA A 152 -12.40 34.97 10.81
C ALA A 152 -11.78 34.50 9.49
N THR A 153 -12.13 33.30 9.03
CA THR A 153 -11.72 32.77 7.73
C THR A 153 -12.37 33.53 6.57
N VAL A 154 -13.62 33.99 6.67
CA VAL A 154 -14.26 34.88 5.68
C VAL A 154 -13.46 36.18 5.54
N LEU A 155 -13.11 36.83 6.66
CA LEU A 155 -12.33 38.07 6.65
C LEU A 155 -10.92 37.87 6.07
N LEU A 156 -10.27 36.76 6.43
CA LEU A 156 -8.99 36.38 5.82
C LEU A 156 -9.14 36.17 4.32
N PHE A 157 -10.16 35.43 3.90
CA PHE A 157 -10.42 35.13 2.50
C PHE A 157 -10.72 36.38 1.68
N HIS A 158 -11.49 37.32 2.25
CA HIS A 158 -11.75 38.64 1.66
C HIS A 158 -10.45 39.42 1.39
N LYS A 159 -9.49 39.39 2.33
CA LYS A 159 -8.15 39.99 2.12
C LYS A 159 -7.36 39.26 1.04
N LEU A 160 -7.39 37.91 1.02
CA LEU A 160 -6.68 37.12 0.02
C LEU A 160 -7.19 37.36 -1.41
N LEU A 161 -8.50 37.53 -1.60
CA LEU A 161 -9.08 37.87 -2.91
C LEU A 161 -8.61 39.23 -3.44
N ARG A 162 -8.17 40.12 -2.55
CA ARG A 162 -7.71 41.48 -2.86
C ARG A 162 -6.19 41.63 -2.82
N ALA A 163 -5.45 40.55 -2.56
CA ALA A 163 -4.00 40.58 -2.57
C ALA A 163 -3.45 40.74 -4.00
N GLU A 164 -2.22 41.24 -4.11
CA GLU A 164 -1.53 41.29 -5.40
C GLU A 164 -1.41 39.89 -6.01
N ASN A 165 -1.64 39.78 -7.32
CA ASN A 165 -1.63 38.52 -8.08
C ASN A 165 -2.71 37.50 -7.65
N ALA A 166 -3.72 37.89 -6.87
CA ALA A 166 -4.79 37.00 -6.42
C ALA A 166 -5.44 36.24 -7.59
N GLU A 167 -5.86 36.93 -8.65
CA GLU A 167 -6.55 36.30 -9.78
C GLU A 167 -5.74 35.13 -10.40
N SER A 168 -4.45 35.34 -10.64
CA SER A 168 -3.54 34.32 -11.19
C SER A 168 -3.38 33.13 -10.25
N VAL A 169 -3.18 33.40 -8.95
CA VAL A 169 -3.03 32.36 -7.93
C VAL A 169 -4.33 31.56 -7.79
N PHE A 170 -5.49 32.23 -7.70
CA PHE A 170 -6.78 31.55 -7.58
C PHE A 170 -7.09 30.67 -8.79
N LYS A 171 -6.83 31.15 -10.02
CA LYS A 171 -6.93 30.32 -11.23
C LYS A 171 -6.03 29.08 -11.14
N GLN A 172 -4.77 29.23 -10.74
CA GLN A 172 -3.85 28.10 -10.57
C GLN A 172 -4.38 27.06 -9.58
N PHE A 173 -5.00 27.50 -8.48
CA PHE A 173 -5.54 26.63 -7.43
C PHE A 173 -6.90 26.00 -7.79
N LEU A 174 -7.72 26.66 -8.60
CA LEU A 174 -9.06 26.18 -9.01
C LEU A 174 -9.04 25.26 -10.23
N HIS A 175 -8.05 25.39 -11.12
CA HIS A 175 -7.86 24.46 -12.22
C HIS A 175 -7.27 23.14 -11.71
N ALA A 176 -8.09 22.33 -11.02
CA ALA A 176 -7.78 21.06 -10.36
C ALA A 176 -7.31 19.90 -11.28
N LYS A 177 -6.75 20.21 -12.46
CA LYS A 177 -5.73 19.37 -13.12
C LYS A 177 -4.30 19.78 -12.74
N SER A 178 -4.13 20.89 -12.03
CA SER A 178 -2.89 21.31 -11.38
C SER A 178 -2.71 20.54 -10.06
N GLN A 179 -2.51 19.23 -10.17
CA GLN A 179 -1.57 18.54 -9.29
C GLN A 179 -0.14 19.03 -9.57
N GLU A 180 0.08 20.34 -9.69
CA GLU A 180 1.39 20.93 -9.56
C GLU A 180 1.72 20.87 -8.07
N ALA A 181 2.22 19.69 -7.70
CA ALA A 181 2.96 19.47 -6.49
C ALA A 181 3.93 20.64 -6.28
N THR A 182 4.13 21.00 -5.02
CA THR A 182 5.46 21.47 -4.64
C THR A 182 6.39 20.28 -4.88
N LEU A 183 6.84 20.13 -6.13
CA LEU A 183 7.87 19.15 -6.47
C LEU A 183 9.09 19.47 -5.62
N PRO A 184 9.90 18.46 -5.28
CA PRO A 184 11.16 18.71 -4.61
C PRO A 184 11.97 19.75 -5.40
N PRO A 185 12.58 20.75 -4.74
CA PRO A 185 13.26 21.85 -5.43
C PRO A 185 14.40 21.37 -6.34
N GLY A 186 14.95 20.18 -6.08
CA GLY A 186 15.99 19.54 -6.90
C GLY A 186 15.48 18.74 -8.10
N LEU A 187 14.16 18.56 -8.26
CA LEU A 187 13.58 17.76 -9.33
C LEU A 187 12.92 18.65 -10.40
N PRO A 188 13.40 18.65 -11.66
CA PRO A 188 12.77 19.38 -12.75
C PRO A 188 11.33 18.90 -12.98
N LYS A 189 10.40 19.84 -13.23
CA LYS A 189 8.97 19.53 -13.52
C LYS A 189 8.79 18.53 -14.66
N GLU A 190 9.65 18.60 -15.66
CA GLU A 190 9.58 17.73 -16.85
C GLU A 190 9.85 16.25 -16.54
N GLU A 191 10.68 15.95 -15.53
CA GLU A 191 10.95 14.57 -15.10
C GLU A 191 9.67 13.89 -14.59
N TYR A 192 8.88 14.59 -13.78
CA TYR A 192 7.60 14.07 -13.30
C TYR A 192 6.55 13.95 -14.41
N LYS A 193 6.54 14.89 -15.38
CA LYS A 193 5.54 14.88 -16.46
C LYS A 193 5.68 13.65 -17.37
N LYS A 194 6.90 13.17 -17.60
CA LYS A 194 7.22 11.98 -18.42
C LYS A 194 6.65 10.69 -17.83
N LEU A 195 6.39 10.62 -16.52
CA LEU A 195 5.91 9.40 -15.89
C LEU A 195 4.55 8.95 -16.45
N PRO A 196 4.37 7.63 -16.71
CA PRO A 196 3.14 7.09 -17.26
C PRO A 196 2.12 6.83 -16.15
N THR A 197 0.87 6.62 -16.55
CA THR A 197 -0.23 6.26 -15.64
C THR A 197 -0.48 4.76 -15.56
N THR A 198 0.38 3.96 -16.20
CA THR A 198 0.34 2.50 -16.30
C THR A 198 1.05 1.82 -15.12
N ALA A 199 0.96 0.48 -15.08
CA ALA A 199 1.63 -0.34 -14.09
C ALA A 199 3.11 -0.53 -14.42
N GLY A 200 3.96 -0.50 -13.39
CA GLY A 200 5.38 -0.71 -13.56
C GLY A 200 6.21 -0.41 -12.32
N VAL A 201 7.52 -0.34 -12.54
CA VAL A 201 8.54 -0.01 -11.55
C VAL A 201 9.05 1.41 -11.82
N TYR A 202 9.36 2.15 -10.76
CA TYR A 202 9.92 3.50 -10.85
C TYR A 202 11.12 3.65 -9.92
N TYR A 203 12.02 4.54 -10.31
CA TYR A 203 13.33 4.72 -9.68
C TYR A 203 13.52 6.19 -9.33
N PHE A 204 13.96 6.46 -8.10
CA PHE A 204 14.41 7.78 -7.69
C PHE A 204 15.93 7.78 -7.73
N LYS A 205 16.53 8.77 -8.38
CA LYS A 205 17.98 8.88 -8.58
C LYS A 205 18.51 10.16 -7.95
N ASP A 206 19.71 10.08 -7.37
CA ASP A 206 20.44 11.24 -6.84
C ASP A 206 21.16 12.03 -7.95
N ARG A 207 21.83 13.12 -7.57
CA ARG A 207 22.57 14.01 -8.49
C ARG A 207 23.65 13.28 -9.30
N LYS A 208 24.15 12.13 -8.83
CA LYS A 208 25.16 11.32 -9.51
C LYS A 208 24.53 10.26 -10.42
N GLY A 209 23.20 10.22 -10.53
CA GLY A 209 22.46 9.20 -11.27
C GLY A 209 22.32 7.87 -10.53
N LYS A 210 22.73 7.79 -9.26
CA LYS A 210 22.63 6.55 -8.47
C LYS A 210 21.19 6.32 -8.05
N ILE A 211 20.69 5.10 -8.23
CA ILE A 211 19.35 4.71 -7.76
C ILE A 211 19.36 4.65 -6.23
N ILE A 212 18.56 5.53 -5.61
CA ILE A 212 18.44 5.65 -4.16
C ILE A 212 17.13 5.08 -3.63
N TYR A 213 16.14 4.86 -4.49
CA TYR A 213 14.90 4.16 -4.18
C TYR A 213 14.31 3.49 -5.42
N VAL A 214 13.71 2.32 -5.23
CA VAL A 214 12.93 1.57 -6.22
C VAL A 214 11.55 1.33 -5.65
N GLY A 215 10.50 1.50 -6.44
CA GLY A 215 9.14 1.12 -6.04
C GLY A 215 8.28 0.64 -7.20
N LYS A 216 7.19 -0.06 -6.88
CA LYS A 216 6.18 -0.52 -7.86
C LYS A 216 4.84 0.19 -7.73
N ALA A 217 4.06 0.22 -8.81
CA ALA A 217 2.70 0.77 -8.81
C ALA A 217 1.82 0.19 -9.92
N LYS A 218 0.48 0.25 -9.72
CA LYS A 218 -0.50 0.14 -10.82
C LYS A 218 -0.61 1.40 -11.68
N ASN A 219 -0.23 2.54 -11.09
CA ASN A 219 -0.18 3.84 -11.75
C ASN A 219 1.06 4.56 -11.21
N ILE A 220 2.13 4.53 -12.00
CA ILE A 220 3.44 5.07 -11.62
C ILE A 220 3.33 6.54 -11.24
N LYS A 221 2.77 7.37 -12.11
CA LYS A 221 2.64 8.82 -11.90
C LYS A 221 1.94 9.17 -10.59
N LYS A 222 0.78 8.54 -10.35
CA LYS A 222 0.01 8.74 -9.09
C LYS A 222 0.80 8.28 -7.87
N ARG A 223 1.54 7.18 -7.97
CA ARG A 223 2.30 6.63 -6.85
C ARG A 223 3.50 7.52 -6.50
N VAL A 224 4.26 7.96 -7.49
CA VAL A 224 5.38 8.91 -7.33
C VAL A 224 4.89 10.21 -6.71
N LEU A 225 3.77 10.74 -7.17
CA LEU A 225 3.15 11.92 -6.57
C LEU A 225 2.83 11.73 -5.08
N GLY A 226 2.42 10.52 -4.69
CA GLY A 226 2.16 10.17 -3.28
C GLY A 226 3.41 10.31 -2.40
N HIS A 227 4.60 10.00 -2.91
CA HIS A 227 5.86 10.20 -2.18
C HIS A 227 6.12 11.68 -1.87
N PHE A 228 5.82 12.59 -2.81
CA PHE A 228 6.02 14.03 -2.61
C PHE A 228 5.09 14.65 -1.57
N TYR A 229 3.96 14.01 -1.27
CA TYR A 229 3.01 14.48 -0.27
C TYR A 229 3.17 13.81 1.10
N ASP A 230 3.94 12.72 1.19
CA ASP A 230 4.16 12.02 2.45
C ASP A 230 5.16 12.81 3.32
N LYS A 231 4.75 13.08 4.57
CA LYS A 231 5.52 13.88 5.54
C LYS A 231 6.42 13.04 6.45
N LYS A 232 6.50 11.72 6.24
CA LYS A 232 7.44 10.88 6.97
C LYS A 232 8.87 11.32 6.70
N THR A 233 9.72 11.34 7.72
CA THR A 233 11.13 11.77 7.63
C THR A 233 11.87 11.10 6.47
N LYS A 234 11.68 9.79 6.30
CA LYS A 234 12.26 9.02 5.19
C LYS A 234 11.86 9.58 3.82
N GLU A 235 10.59 9.90 3.63
CA GLU A 235 10.04 10.39 2.35
C GLU A 235 10.53 11.81 2.06
N ILE A 236 10.59 12.66 3.08
CA ILE A 236 11.18 14.00 2.99
C ILE A 236 12.65 13.90 2.55
N SER A 237 13.45 13.04 3.18
CA SER A 237 14.88 12.86 2.82
C SER A 237 15.06 12.25 1.43
N LEU A 238 14.26 11.25 1.07
CA LEU A 238 14.24 10.67 -0.28
C LEU A 238 13.97 11.76 -1.32
N CYS A 239 12.91 12.54 -1.13
CA CYS A 239 12.51 13.61 -2.05
C CYS A 239 13.59 14.70 -2.14
N ALA A 240 14.21 15.08 -1.03
CA ALA A 240 15.27 16.08 -1.00
C ALA A 240 16.55 15.65 -1.74
N GLU A 241 16.90 14.36 -1.71
CA GLU A 241 18.06 13.81 -2.42
C GLU A 241 17.79 13.51 -3.90
N THR A 242 16.52 13.51 -4.32
CA THR A 242 16.13 13.12 -5.67
C THR A 242 16.30 14.25 -6.66
N THR A 243 17.00 13.98 -7.76
CA THR A 243 17.21 14.94 -8.85
C THR A 243 16.67 14.47 -10.19
N SER A 244 16.47 13.17 -10.37
CA SER A 244 15.84 12.60 -11.56
C SER A 244 15.00 11.37 -11.23
N LEU A 245 14.08 11.08 -12.13
CA LEU A 245 13.16 9.95 -12.02
C LEU A 245 13.32 9.07 -13.25
N ASP A 246 13.12 7.77 -13.07
CA ASP A 246 13.08 6.81 -14.17
C ASP A 246 11.98 5.80 -13.93
N TYR A 247 11.59 5.07 -14.96
CA TYR A 247 10.54 4.07 -14.86
C TYR A 247 10.66 2.97 -15.92
N GLU A 248 10.03 1.84 -15.64
CA GLU A 248 9.84 0.77 -16.60
C GLU A 248 8.41 0.24 -16.48
N GLU A 249 7.68 0.26 -17.58
CA GLU A 249 6.32 -0.26 -17.67
C GLU A 249 6.34 -1.78 -17.70
N THR A 250 5.47 -2.43 -16.94
CA THR A 250 5.38 -3.90 -16.85
C THR A 250 4.05 -4.44 -17.32
N GLY A 251 3.09 -3.56 -17.68
CA GLY A 251 1.76 -3.93 -18.13
C GLY A 251 0.80 -4.36 -17.01
N ASN A 252 1.33 -5.07 -16.00
CA ASN A 252 0.54 -5.60 -14.90
C ASN A 252 1.28 -5.51 -13.54
N GLU A 253 0.51 -5.67 -12.46
CA GLU A 253 1.00 -5.57 -11.08
C GLU A 253 1.91 -6.74 -10.67
N LEU A 254 1.68 -7.96 -11.19
CA LEU A 254 2.45 -9.14 -10.81
C LEU A 254 3.91 -9.00 -11.24
N ILE A 255 4.14 -8.60 -12.50
CA ILE A 255 5.50 -8.36 -13.00
C ILE A 255 6.12 -7.13 -12.32
N ALA A 256 5.34 -6.08 -12.04
CA ALA A 256 5.85 -4.91 -11.29
C ALA A 256 6.39 -5.32 -9.90
N LEU A 257 5.68 -6.23 -9.22
CA LEU A 257 6.08 -6.82 -7.94
C LEU A 257 7.37 -7.64 -8.03
N LEU A 258 7.44 -8.54 -9.01
CA LEU A 258 8.60 -9.43 -9.21
C LEU A 258 9.85 -8.63 -9.60
N LYS A 259 9.68 -7.68 -10.53
CA LYS A 259 10.75 -6.80 -10.99
C LYS A 259 11.25 -5.89 -9.87
N GLU A 260 10.37 -5.26 -9.08
CA GLU A 260 10.79 -4.44 -7.92
C GLU A 260 11.71 -5.23 -6.96
N SER A 261 11.35 -6.47 -6.63
CA SER A 261 12.17 -7.33 -5.78
C SER A 261 13.57 -7.56 -6.38
N ALA A 262 13.65 -7.82 -7.69
CA ALA A 262 14.92 -8.00 -8.39
C ALA A 262 15.77 -6.70 -8.40
N GLU A 263 15.17 -5.57 -8.73
CA GLU A 263 15.81 -4.25 -8.79
C GLU A 263 16.34 -3.79 -7.43
N ILE A 264 15.59 -4.01 -6.34
CA ILE A 264 16.05 -3.71 -4.98
C ILE A 264 17.31 -4.54 -4.63
N LYS A 265 17.33 -5.82 -5.00
CA LYS A 265 18.46 -6.72 -4.73
C LYS A 265 19.67 -6.39 -5.61
N HIS A 266 19.45 -5.93 -6.84
CA HIS A 266 20.51 -5.54 -7.77
C HIS A 266 21.16 -4.20 -7.39
N HIS A 267 20.36 -3.16 -7.11
CA HIS A 267 20.87 -1.81 -6.86
C HIS A 267 21.14 -1.49 -5.38
N TYR A 268 20.57 -2.27 -4.46
CA TYR A 268 20.65 -2.07 -3.00
C TYR A 268 20.36 -0.61 -2.54
N PRO A 269 19.30 0.02 -3.07
CA PRO A 269 19.07 1.46 -2.97
C PRO A 269 18.88 1.96 -1.54
N LYS A 270 19.52 3.07 -1.15
CA LYS A 270 19.60 3.60 0.23
C LYS A 270 18.25 3.57 0.99
N TYR A 271 17.16 3.98 0.34
CA TYR A 271 15.85 4.16 0.95
C TYR A 271 14.93 2.93 0.89
N ASN A 272 15.32 1.84 0.25
CA ASN A 272 14.65 0.55 0.46
C ASN A 272 15.30 -0.15 1.66
N SER A 273 14.51 -0.49 2.66
CA SER A 273 14.96 -1.27 3.83
C SER A 273 14.43 -2.70 3.79
N ALA A 274 13.20 -2.88 3.29
CA ALA A 274 12.60 -4.18 3.05
C ALA A 274 13.36 -4.94 1.94
N GLN A 275 13.35 -6.29 2.03
CA GLN A 275 13.88 -7.22 1.01
C GLN A 275 15.40 -7.21 0.79
N LYS A 276 16.15 -6.46 1.62
CA LYS A 276 17.62 -6.42 1.58
C LYS A 276 18.31 -7.48 2.43
N ARG A 277 17.61 -8.04 3.41
CA ARG A 277 18.18 -9.06 4.29
C ARG A 277 18.22 -10.39 3.56
N THR A 278 19.38 -11.03 3.55
CA THR A 278 19.51 -12.42 3.13
C THR A 278 18.87 -13.31 4.19
N ILE A 279 17.90 -14.12 3.76
CA ILE A 279 17.22 -15.07 4.63
C ILE A 279 17.96 -16.40 4.54
N GLN A 280 18.22 -17.01 5.70
CA GLN A 280 18.84 -18.34 5.75
C GLN A 280 17.86 -19.36 5.17
N GLN A 281 18.25 -19.99 4.07
CA GLN A 281 17.50 -21.07 3.44
C GLN A 281 17.89 -22.42 4.03
N TYR A 282 16.94 -23.35 4.01
CA TYR A 282 17.09 -24.73 4.45
C TYR A 282 16.69 -25.66 3.30
N GLY A 283 17.46 -26.71 3.06
CA GLY A 283 17.13 -27.75 2.09
C GLY A 283 16.64 -28.99 2.81
N ILE A 284 15.54 -29.59 2.33
CA ILE A 284 15.15 -30.95 2.69
C ILE A 284 16.03 -31.93 1.89
N PHE A 285 16.53 -32.99 2.51
CA PHE A 285 17.34 -34.00 1.83
C PHE A 285 17.10 -35.39 2.40
N SER A 286 17.51 -36.38 1.61
CA SER A 286 17.50 -37.78 2.00
C SER A 286 18.91 -38.34 2.15
N TYR A 287 19.10 -39.26 3.08
CA TYR A 287 20.32 -40.08 3.18
C TYR A 287 19.98 -41.48 3.72
N VAL A 288 20.88 -42.44 3.55
CA VAL A 288 20.71 -43.82 4.03
C VAL A 288 21.62 -44.06 5.22
N ASP A 289 21.10 -44.65 6.30
CA ASP A 289 21.91 -45.02 7.46
C ASP A 289 22.56 -46.41 7.31
N ARG A 290 23.30 -46.84 8.34
CA ARG A 290 24.00 -48.13 8.35
C ARG A 290 23.07 -49.35 8.35
N ASN A 291 21.82 -49.17 8.76
CA ASN A 291 20.81 -50.22 8.77
C ASN A 291 20.02 -50.25 7.44
N GLY A 292 20.41 -49.43 6.47
CA GLY A 292 19.75 -49.34 5.17
C GLY A 292 18.44 -48.55 5.20
N ILE A 293 18.14 -47.82 6.27
CA ILE A 293 16.91 -47.03 6.39
C ILE A 293 17.10 -45.67 5.72
N ILE A 294 16.14 -45.21 4.92
CA ILE A 294 16.18 -43.87 4.31
C ILE A 294 15.63 -42.83 5.30
N HIS A 295 16.45 -41.81 5.58
CA HIS A 295 16.09 -40.68 6.42
C HIS A 295 15.68 -39.49 5.55
N LEU A 296 14.73 -38.68 6.04
CA LEU A 296 14.43 -37.36 5.50
C LEU A 296 14.75 -36.31 6.56
N ALA A 297 15.62 -35.36 6.24
CA ALA A 297 16.08 -34.35 7.17
C ALA A 297 16.13 -32.98 6.50
N PHE A 298 16.36 -31.93 7.29
CA PHE A 298 16.63 -30.60 6.76
C PHE A 298 17.89 -30.00 7.38
N ASN A 299 18.62 -29.22 6.58
CA ASN A 299 19.78 -28.46 7.05
C ASN A 299 19.88 -27.15 6.27
N LYS A 300 20.80 -26.27 6.65
CA LYS A 300 21.10 -25.06 5.89
C LYS A 300 21.40 -25.43 4.44
N LEU A 301 20.80 -24.74 3.48
CA LEU A 301 20.88 -25.06 2.05
C LEU A 301 22.32 -25.26 1.54
N LYS A 302 23.29 -24.50 2.06
CA LYS A 302 24.72 -24.64 1.72
C LYS A 302 25.32 -26.00 2.05
N LEU A 303 24.74 -26.73 2.99
CA LEU A 303 25.16 -28.06 3.44
C LEU A 303 24.33 -29.19 2.82
N THR A 304 23.39 -28.83 1.93
CA THR A 304 22.39 -29.74 1.38
C THR A 304 22.49 -29.74 -0.13
N PRO A 305 23.43 -30.49 -0.72
CA PRO A 305 23.49 -30.66 -2.16
C PRO A 305 22.25 -31.42 -2.65
N ASN A 306 21.64 -30.96 -3.74
CA ASN A 306 20.44 -31.54 -4.35
C ASN A 306 19.24 -31.64 -3.38
N PRO A 307 18.75 -30.51 -2.85
CA PRO A 307 17.60 -30.52 -1.95
C PRO A 307 16.35 -31.03 -2.67
N VAL A 308 15.53 -31.80 -1.95
CA VAL A 308 14.19 -32.24 -2.37
C VAL A 308 13.23 -31.05 -2.42
N ALA A 309 13.35 -30.15 -1.44
CA ALA A 309 12.60 -28.91 -1.36
C ALA A 309 13.42 -27.83 -0.63
N ILE A 310 13.15 -26.56 -0.91
CA ILE A 310 13.79 -25.42 -0.25
C ILE A 310 12.78 -24.72 0.64
N CYS A 311 13.15 -24.49 1.90
CA CYS A 311 12.36 -23.78 2.91
C CYS A 311 13.14 -22.55 3.40
N TYR A 312 12.45 -21.59 3.99
CA TYR A 312 13.03 -20.32 4.46
C TYR A 312 12.99 -20.18 5.99
N SER A 313 12.52 -21.20 6.69
CA SER A 313 12.64 -21.33 8.14
C SER A 313 12.69 -22.80 8.58
N PRO A 314 13.26 -23.12 9.75
CA PRO A 314 13.19 -24.46 10.33
C PRO A 314 11.76 -24.94 10.57
N THR A 315 10.85 -24.03 10.95
CA THR A 315 9.43 -24.34 11.18
C THR A 315 8.75 -24.81 9.89
N GLU A 316 8.99 -24.11 8.79
CA GLU A 316 8.49 -24.48 7.46
C GLU A 316 9.04 -25.83 7.00
N ALA A 317 10.34 -26.08 7.21
CA ALA A 317 10.94 -27.37 6.90
C ALA A 317 10.33 -28.52 7.71
N ARG A 318 10.08 -28.31 9.01
CA ARG A 318 9.37 -29.29 9.85
C ARG A 318 7.95 -29.52 9.37
N GLN A 319 7.21 -28.46 9.04
CA GLN A 319 5.84 -28.59 8.55
C GLN A 319 5.76 -29.34 7.22
N TYR A 320 6.72 -29.08 6.31
CA TYR A 320 6.85 -29.83 5.06
C TYR A 320 7.07 -31.32 5.30
N LEU A 321 7.99 -31.67 6.22
CA LEU A 321 8.23 -33.05 6.62
C LEU A 321 7.01 -33.67 7.34
N GLU A 322 6.28 -32.91 8.16
CA GLU A 322 5.03 -33.37 8.78
C GLU A 322 4.01 -33.77 7.70
N THR A 323 3.82 -32.93 6.67
CA THR A 323 2.91 -33.21 5.56
C THR A 323 3.35 -34.44 4.75
N MET A 324 4.64 -34.59 4.45
CA MET A 324 5.15 -35.79 3.78
C MET A 324 4.95 -37.06 4.63
N CYS A 325 5.18 -36.97 5.94
CA CYS A 325 4.99 -38.11 6.83
C CYS A 325 3.54 -38.57 6.88
N ASP A 326 2.60 -37.61 6.97
CA ASP A 326 1.18 -37.90 7.03
C ASP A 326 0.68 -38.50 5.70
N ALA A 327 1.09 -37.92 4.56
CA ALA A 327 0.66 -38.36 3.23
C ALA A 327 1.19 -39.74 2.82
N PHE A 328 2.41 -40.10 3.24
CA PHE A 328 3.07 -41.36 2.83
C PHE A 328 3.25 -42.35 3.98
N GLU A 329 2.66 -42.08 5.14
CA GLU A 329 2.77 -42.88 6.39
C GLU A 329 4.23 -43.11 6.83
N LEU A 330 5.07 -42.10 6.68
CA LEU A 330 6.49 -42.16 7.03
C LEU A 330 6.69 -42.05 8.55
N CYS A 331 7.75 -42.69 9.05
CA CYS A 331 8.08 -42.66 10.47
C CYS A 331 8.64 -41.29 10.91
N PRO A 332 8.00 -40.57 11.85
CA PRO A 332 8.46 -39.26 12.32
C PRO A 332 9.88 -39.26 12.91
N LYS A 333 10.35 -40.41 13.43
CA LYS A 333 11.72 -40.59 13.92
C LYS A 333 12.74 -40.49 12.79
N TYR A 334 12.53 -41.22 11.69
CA TYR A 334 13.45 -41.23 10.54
C TYR A 334 13.27 -40.02 9.62
N CYS A 335 12.20 -39.25 9.81
CA CYS A 335 12.02 -37.92 9.23
C CYS A 335 12.52 -36.78 10.15
N HIS A 336 13.26 -37.09 11.22
CA HIS A 336 13.86 -36.12 12.17
C HIS A 336 12.86 -35.13 12.80
N LEU A 337 11.59 -35.53 12.90
CA LEU A 337 10.56 -34.78 13.62
C LEU A 337 10.61 -35.05 15.13
N GLN A 338 11.09 -36.24 15.51
CA GLN A 338 11.37 -36.63 16.89
C GLN A 338 12.78 -37.22 16.99
N GLU A 339 13.62 -36.63 17.85
CA GLU A 339 14.99 -37.09 18.10
C GLU A 339 15.05 -37.86 19.43
N ASN A 340 16.05 -38.72 19.59
CA ASN A 340 16.34 -39.45 20.84
C ASN A 340 15.21 -40.36 21.35
N VAL A 341 14.39 -40.90 20.45
CA VAL A 341 13.34 -41.88 20.78
C VAL A 341 13.63 -43.24 20.17
N THR A 342 13.34 -44.32 20.91
CA THR A 342 13.40 -45.70 20.39
C THR A 342 12.27 -45.93 19.39
N THR A 343 11.04 -45.61 19.79
CA THR A 343 9.82 -45.69 18.98
C THR A 343 9.20 -44.30 18.82
N CYS A 344 8.67 -43.99 17.63
CA CYS A 344 8.02 -42.70 17.38
C CYS A 344 6.65 -42.61 18.06
N SER A 345 6.28 -41.39 18.45
CA SER A 345 5.04 -41.07 19.19
C SER A 345 4.58 -39.64 18.88
N HIS A 346 4.60 -39.26 17.61
CA HIS A 346 4.36 -37.87 17.21
C HIS A 346 2.90 -37.46 17.45
N TYR A 347 2.68 -36.32 18.10
CA TYR A 347 1.34 -35.87 18.51
C TYR A 347 0.35 -35.64 17.35
N LYS A 348 0.87 -35.23 16.17
CA LYS A 348 0.07 -35.03 14.94
C LYS A 348 0.01 -36.25 14.02
N ILE A 349 1.11 -36.99 13.88
CA ILE A 349 1.21 -38.06 12.89
C ILE A 349 0.84 -39.35 13.62
N ARG A 350 -0.40 -39.78 13.41
CA ARG A 350 -0.98 -40.91 14.14
C ARG A 350 -0.84 -42.25 13.42
N GLN A 351 -0.44 -42.21 12.15
CA GLN A 351 -0.29 -43.38 11.31
C GLN A 351 1.12 -43.38 10.69
N CYS A 352 1.91 -44.40 11.02
CA CYS A 352 3.13 -44.74 10.30
C CYS A 352 3.28 -46.25 10.38
N ILE A 353 4.07 -46.82 9.47
CA ILE A 353 4.23 -48.27 9.39
C ILE A 353 5.02 -48.91 10.55
N GLY A 354 5.56 -48.10 11.47
CA GLY A 354 6.22 -48.63 12.66
C GLY A 354 7.61 -49.21 12.43
N VAL A 355 8.31 -48.82 11.35
CA VAL A 355 9.70 -49.24 11.05
C VAL A 355 10.70 -48.95 12.18
N CYS A 356 10.38 -48.02 13.09
CA CYS A 356 11.19 -47.75 14.29
C CYS A 356 11.04 -48.80 15.40
N SER A 357 9.95 -49.57 15.39
CA SER A 357 9.63 -50.62 16.35
C SER A 357 9.98 -52.00 15.81
N ASP A 358 9.83 -52.21 14.50
CA ASP A 358 10.14 -53.48 13.83
C ASP A 358 10.89 -53.23 12.50
N LEU A 359 12.11 -53.76 12.43
CA LEU A 359 12.99 -53.62 11.25
C LEU A 359 12.55 -54.50 10.07
N ALA A 360 11.57 -55.40 10.24
CA ALA A 360 10.96 -56.13 9.13
C ALA A 360 10.34 -55.18 8.08
N TYR A 361 9.90 -53.99 8.51
CA TYR A 361 9.28 -52.99 7.64
C TYR A 361 10.27 -52.09 6.87
N VAL A 362 11.59 -52.27 7.01
CA VAL A 362 12.58 -51.38 6.37
C VAL A 362 12.39 -51.29 4.86
N LYS A 363 12.13 -52.40 4.19
CA LYS A 363 11.93 -52.42 2.73
C LYS A 363 10.70 -51.61 2.33
N GLU A 364 9.54 -51.87 2.96
CA GLU A 364 8.29 -51.17 2.65
C GLU A 364 8.38 -49.68 3.00
N TYR A 365 8.99 -49.34 4.14
CA TYR A 365 9.23 -47.95 4.51
C TYR A 365 10.10 -47.23 3.48
N ASN A 366 11.19 -47.84 3.03
CA ASN A 366 12.06 -47.24 2.02
C ASN A 366 11.36 -47.07 0.66
N GLU A 367 10.48 -47.99 0.28
CA GLU A 367 9.64 -47.86 -0.91
C GLU A 367 8.70 -46.64 -0.78
N ARG A 368 8.08 -46.44 0.39
CA ARG A 368 7.25 -45.25 0.67
C ARG A 368 8.03 -43.95 0.63
N VAL A 369 9.23 -43.91 1.22
CA VAL A 369 10.10 -42.72 1.11
C VAL A 369 10.47 -42.45 -0.34
N THR A 370 10.78 -43.49 -1.11
CA THR A 370 11.10 -43.34 -2.55
C THR A 370 9.90 -42.81 -3.33
N ASN A 371 8.69 -43.28 -3.04
CA ASN A 371 7.45 -42.75 -3.62
C ASN A 371 7.23 -41.28 -3.23
N ALA A 372 7.46 -40.91 -1.97
CA ALA A 372 7.34 -39.53 -1.52
C ALA A 372 8.36 -38.60 -2.20
N LEU A 373 9.60 -39.08 -2.40
CA LEU A 373 10.63 -38.36 -3.15
C LEU A 373 10.30 -38.26 -4.65
N ARG A 374 9.67 -39.29 -5.22
CA ARG A 374 9.21 -39.27 -6.61
C ARG A 374 8.04 -38.31 -6.78
N ASP A 375 7.03 -38.34 -5.91
CA ASP A 375 5.91 -37.42 -5.92
C ASP A 375 6.38 -35.96 -5.79
N ALA A 376 7.29 -35.68 -4.86
CA ALA A 376 7.91 -34.36 -4.73
C ALA A 376 8.67 -33.92 -6.00
N LYS A 377 9.19 -34.86 -6.80
CA LYS A 377 9.82 -34.60 -8.10
C LYS A 377 8.83 -34.55 -9.25
N GLU A 378 7.75 -35.33 -9.25
CA GLU A 378 6.73 -35.35 -10.31
C GLU A 378 5.82 -34.12 -10.23
N VAL A 379 5.67 -33.53 -9.04
CA VAL A 379 5.03 -32.21 -8.83
C VAL A 379 5.93 -31.05 -9.35
N GLN A 380 7.10 -31.33 -9.91
CA GLN A 380 7.92 -30.35 -10.65
C GLN A 380 7.35 -30.09 -12.06
N SER A 381 6.10 -29.63 -12.15
CA SER A 381 5.57 -29.14 -13.42
C SER A 381 6.06 -27.73 -13.70
N THR A 382 6.36 -27.44 -14.97
CA THR A 382 6.56 -26.06 -15.40
C THR A 382 5.19 -25.40 -15.50
N LEU A 383 4.98 -24.36 -14.71
CA LEU A 383 3.75 -23.58 -14.70
C LEU A 383 3.99 -22.22 -15.35
N VAL A 384 3.03 -21.79 -16.17
CA VAL A 384 3.04 -20.48 -16.81
C VAL A 384 1.81 -19.71 -16.37
N ILE A 385 2.03 -18.50 -15.87
CA ILE A 385 0.96 -17.53 -15.58
C ILE A 385 0.94 -16.52 -16.72
N LYS A 386 -0.13 -16.51 -17.52
CA LYS A 386 -0.33 -15.49 -18.57
C LYS A 386 -1.06 -14.28 -18.00
N THR A 387 -0.59 -13.09 -18.35
CA THR A 387 -1.12 -11.80 -17.86
C THR A 387 -1.12 -10.76 -18.98
N SER A 388 -1.68 -9.59 -18.72
CA SER A 388 -1.66 -8.46 -19.67
C SER A 388 -0.23 -7.97 -19.91
N GLY A 389 0.10 -7.74 -21.19
CA GLY A 389 1.33 -7.11 -21.65
C GLY A 389 1.41 -5.61 -21.34
N ARG A 390 2.54 -4.99 -21.70
CA ARG A 390 2.75 -3.53 -21.58
C ARG A 390 1.89 -2.76 -22.58
N THR A 391 1.71 -3.33 -23.77
CA THR A 391 0.83 -2.83 -24.82
C THR A 391 -0.26 -3.86 -25.13
N THR A 392 -1.19 -3.51 -26.03
CA THR A 392 -2.25 -4.42 -26.51
C THR A 392 -1.74 -5.52 -27.44
N ASP A 393 -0.56 -5.33 -28.01
CA ASP A 393 -0.01 -6.17 -29.08
C ASP A 393 0.97 -7.22 -28.51
N GLU A 394 1.03 -7.36 -27.19
CA GLU A 394 1.78 -8.39 -26.50
C GLU A 394 1.03 -8.95 -25.28
N HIS A 395 1.37 -10.18 -24.92
CA HIS A 395 1.01 -10.80 -23.66
C HIS A 395 2.24 -10.93 -22.77
N ALA A 396 2.07 -10.76 -21.46
CA ALA A 396 3.14 -11.04 -20.52
C ALA A 396 2.95 -12.41 -19.88
N PHE A 397 4.04 -13.05 -19.49
CA PHE A 397 3.99 -14.31 -18.76
C PHE A 397 4.97 -14.32 -17.59
N VAL A 398 4.66 -15.14 -16.59
CA VAL A 398 5.56 -15.49 -15.49
C VAL A 398 5.76 -16.99 -15.50
N MET A 399 7.02 -17.43 -15.49
CA MET A 399 7.39 -18.84 -15.58
C MET A 399 7.89 -19.37 -14.23
N ILE A 400 7.39 -20.53 -13.86
CA ILE A 400 7.75 -21.25 -12.64
C ILE A 400 8.21 -22.65 -13.08
N LYS A 401 9.49 -22.96 -12.91
CA LYS A 401 10.06 -24.28 -13.21
C LYS A 401 10.39 -24.98 -11.91
N GLU A 402 10.02 -26.26 -11.79
CA GLU A 402 10.30 -27.07 -10.59
C GLU A 402 9.83 -26.36 -9.29
N ASN A 403 8.65 -25.75 -9.33
CA ASN A 403 8.08 -24.92 -8.24
C ASN A 403 8.88 -23.67 -7.86
N ASN A 404 9.89 -23.29 -8.64
CA ASN A 404 10.70 -22.10 -8.44
C ASN A 404 10.39 -21.05 -9.50
N TYR A 405 10.13 -19.82 -9.05
CA TYR A 405 10.04 -18.67 -9.95
C TYR A 405 11.33 -18.54 -10.78
N SER A 406 11.20 -18.59 -12.11
CA SER A 406 12.34 -18.59 -13.05
C SER A 406 12.49 -17.29 -13.82
N GLY A 407 11.42 -16.49 -13.92
CA GLY A 407 11.45 -15.24 -14.66
C GLY A 407 10.08 -14.80 -15.16
N TYR A 408 10.08 -13.70 -15.90
CA TYR A 408 8.91 -13.20 -16.62
C TYR A 408 9.32 -12.78 -18.03
N GLY A 409 8.38 -12.68 -18.95
CA GLY A 409 8.64 -12.24 -20.31
C GLY A 409 7.43 -11.61 -20.98
N PHE A 410 7.63 -11.14 -22.20
CA PHE A 410 6.59 -10.53 -23.04
C PHE A 410 6.67 -11.14 -24.44
N VAL A 411 5.54 -11.60 -24.95
CA VAL A 411 5.42 -12.28 -26.24
C VAL A 411 4.43 -11.51 -27.10
N PRO A 412 4.77 -11.14 -28.36
CA PRO A 412 3.83 -10.51 -29.27
C PRO A 412 2.57 -11.38 -29.48
N THR A 413 1.41 -10.75 -29.61
CA THR A 413 0.12 -11.47 -29.78
C THR A 413 0.06 -12.26 -31.10
N GLU A 414 0.90 -11.90 -32.06
CA GLU A 414 1.03 -12.56 -33.38
C GLU A 414 1.74 -13.92 -33.31
N ASN A 415 2.51 -14.16 -32.24
CA ASN A 415 3.22 -15.42 -32.08
C ASN A 415 2.27 -16.51 -31.56
N THR A 416 2.19 -17.61 -32.30
CA THR A 416 1.58 -18.85 -31.80
C THR A 416 2.50 -19.45 -30.75
N ILE A 417 1.97 -19.70 -29.55
CA ILE A 417 2.67 -20.42 -28.47
C ILE A 417 2.05 -21.81 -28.44
N GLU A 418 2.78 -22.82 -28.93
CA GLU A 418 2.32 -24.21 -28.95
C GLU A 418 2.99 -25.03 -27.84
N HIS A 419 4.24 -24.69 -27.51
CA HIS A 419 5.05 -25.39 -26.51
C HIS A 419 5.68 -24.43 -25.48
N ILE A 420 6.11 -24.98 -24.34
CA ILE A 420 6.76 -24.19 -23.27
C ILE A 420 8.09 -23.60 -23.76
N GLU A 421 8.80 -24.33 -24.62
CA GLU A 421 10.08 -23.95 -25.22
C GLU A 421 9.97 -22.65 -26.02
N ASP A 422 8.81 -22.38 -26.63
CA ASP A 422 8.57 -21.13 -27.36
C ASP A 422 8.65 -19.90 -26.42
N LEU A 423 8.20 -20.06 -25.17
CA LEU A 423 8.27 -19.01 -24.16
C LEU A 423 9.67 -18.80 -23.61
N GLU A 424 10.53 -19.82 -23.65
CA GLU A 424 11.90 -19.72 -23.16
C GLU A 424 12.73 -18.73 -23.98
N LEU A 425 12.37 -18.47 -25.24
CA LEU A 425 13.01 -17.47 -26.08
C LEU A 425 12.73 -16.03 -25.62
N PHE A 426 11.62 -15.82 -24.90
CA PHE A 426 11.16 -14.49 -24.46
C PHE A 426 11.32 -14.27 -22.96
N ILE A 427 11.78 -15.27 -22.21
CA ILE A 427 11.93 -15.15 -20.77
C ILE A 427 13.11 -14.23 -20.43
N ILE A 428 12.87 -13.32 -19.48
CA ILE A 428 13.91 -12.58 -18.78
C ILE A 428 14.20 -13.36 -17.50
N PRO A 429 15.32 -14.09 -17.40
CA PRO A 429 15.60 -14.95 -16.27
C PRO A 429 15.77 -14.14 -14.99
N GLN A 430 15.19 -14.63 -13.89
CA GLN A 430 15.27 -13.98 -12.57
C GLN A 430 15.57 -15.01 -11.48
N LYS A 431 16.15 -14.55 -10.37
CA LYS A 431 16.46 -15.43 -9.23
C LYS A 431 15.21 -15.70 -8.40
N ASN A 432 14.97 -16.97 -8.06
CA ASN A 432 13.99 -17.30 -7.02
C ASN A 432 14.49 -16.87 -5.64
N THR A 433 13.60 -16.25 -4.86
CA THR A 433 13.81 -15.74 -3.50
C THR A 433 12.52 -15.89 -2.69
N LEU A 434 12.59 -15.78 -1.36
CA LEU A 434 11.38 -15.86 -0.52
C LEU A 434 10.32 -14.84 -0.95
N GLU A 435 10.74 -13.62 -1.26
CA GLU A 435 9.82 -12.57 -1.68
C GLU A 435 9.13 -12.91 -2.99
N THR A 436 9.87 -13.38 -4.00
CA THR A 436 9.30 -13.76 -5.30
C THR A 436 8.37 -14.96 -5.17
N GLN A 437 8.72 -15.95 -4.35
CA GLN A 437 7.85 -17.09 -4.09
C GLN A 437 6.53 -16.66 -3.41
N ARG A 438 6.60 -15.83 -2.36
CA ARG A 438 5.41 -15.28 -1.70
C ARG A 438 4.53 -14.45 -2.63
N ILE A 439 5.16 -13.70 -3.55
CA ILE A 439 4.44 -12.92 -4.57
C ILE A 439 3.66 -13.86 -5.48
N VAL A 440 4.31 -14.90 -6.02
CA VAL A 440 3.68 -15.90 -6.91
C VAL A 440 2.57 -16.67 -6.19
N GLU A 441 2.84 -17.21 -5.00
CA GLU A 441 1.85 -17.96 -4.21
C GLU A 441 0.64 -17.09 -3.81
N SER A 442 0.88 -15.82 -3.44
CA SER A 442 -0.22 -14.91 -3.13
C SER A 442 -1.04 -14.57 -4.37
N TYR A 443 -0.42 -14.55 -5.55
CA TYR A 443 -1.13 -14.27 -6.80
C TYR A 443 -1.99 -15.47 -7.21
N LEU A 444 -1.42 -16.69 -7.21
CA LEU A 444 -2.14 -17.92 -7.55
C LEU A 444 -3.33 -18.17 -6.63
N ARG A 445 -3.18 -17.93 -5.31
CA ARG A 445 -4.30 -18.03 -4.36
C ARG A 445 -5.47 -17.08 -4.68
N LYS A 446 -5.18 -15.90 -5.22
CA LYS A 446 -6.20 -14.90 -5.60
C LYS A 446 -6.75 -15.13 -7.00
N ASN A 447 -6.01 -15.85 -7.84
CA ASN A 447 -6.35 -16.07 -9.25
C ASN A 447 -6.16 -17.56 -9.61
N PRO A 448 -6.98 -18.48 -9.05
CA PRO A 448 -6.79 -19.92 -9.25
C PRO A 448 -6.87 -20.34 -10.72
N ASN A 449 -7.57 -19.57 -11.57
CA ASN A 449 -7.74 -19.83 -13.00
C ASN A 449 -6.70 -19.14 -13.90
N SER A 450 -5.66 -18.50 -13.34
CA SER A 450 -4.63 -17.81 -14.14
C SER A 450 -3.53 -18.73 -14.66
N LEU A 451 -3.60 -20.02 -14.33
CA LEU A 451 -2.65 -21.03 -14.78
C LEU A 451 -2.96 -21.45 -16.21
N PHE A 452 -1.95 -21.35 -17.07
CA PHE A 452 -1.97 -21.91 -18.41
C PHE A 452 -1.07 -23.13 -18.42
N TYR A 453 -1.66 -24.28 -18.69
CA TYR A 453 -0.93 -25.50 -18.99
C TYR A 453 -0.65 -25.48 -20.49
N VAL A 454 0.59 -25.23 -20.86
CA VAL A 454 1.06 -25.49 -22.22
C VAL A 454 1.62 -26.91 -22.19
N THR A 455 1.09 -27.79 -23.05
CA THR A 455 1.44 -29.22 -23.13
C THR A 455 2.86 -29.45 -23.60
#